data_AF-A0A938HQW6-F1
#
_entry.id   AF-A0A938HQW6-F1
#
_cell.length_a   1.000
_cell.length_b   1.000
_cell.length_c   1.000
_cell.angle_alpha   90.00
_cell.angle_beta   90.00
_cell.angle_gamma   90.00
#
_symmetry.space_group_name_H-M   'P 1'
#
loop_
_entity.id
_entity.type
_entity.pdbx_description
1 polymer ?
#
loop_
_entity_poly.entity_id
_entity_poly.type
_entity_poly.pdbx_seq_one_letter_code
_entity_poly.pdbx_strand_id
1 'polypeptide(L)'
;MTKFSCQDLSGTRNTTMSDPGPWEDRTARGVAALPTGARRFWGVPFMLASGAAGEPGLVVAGANGSTEPVNLPVCGRATYVVLAHFCDSRAGAAVGGRTAGYPNPVVTAPGEHLADYVLVYEDGSEAATPIRRRFEVNQLMTRMQSGFAARPHQGLTPLDFRGPYPRNMWGRMQTGVFIGDPAAPPPARDYLESTRYPAPSWSIYALPNPHPGKGIASMRVDPTGAAALAIGAVTLFAGGEHPLRHLPLESVRIDLPEGEGPAAPQTADVDVDLGVVARRYAMPAFDPDAWLESSVHGWGEDADSRPAGFLVVDVSAAPDATLSVAGRALDVGELYRAGAASSADGAVRARVLTPRRTWVRGRIIDASTGRPTPARVHFRSGDGRYFPPYGHTHEVNDNWFEDYGADLKLGTTQYAY
;
A
#
# COMPACT_ATOMS: atom_id res chain seq x y z
N MET A 1 5.01 -17.76 -15.00
CA MET A 1 5.67 -18.50 -13.90
C MET A 1 5.07 -18.05 -12.59
N THR A 2 4.90 -18.94 -11.61
CA THR A 2 4.40 -18.58 -10.28
C THR A 2 5.48 -17.76 -9.55
N LYS A 3 5.23 -16.47 -9.33
CA LYS A 3 6.20 -15.54 -8.70
C LYS A 3 6.29 -15.64 -7.18
N PHE A 4 5.42 -16.42 -6.54
CA PHE A 4 5.39 -16.62 -5.09
C PHE A 4 5.45 -18.10 -4.70
N SER A 5 6.14 -18.40 -3.60
CA SER A 5 6.14 -19.73 -2.98
C SER A 5 6.06 -19.60 -1.45
N CYS A 6 4.87 -19.87 -0.89
CA CYS A 6 4.66 -19.88 0.56
C CYS A 6 5.43 -21.04 1.20
N GLN A 7 6.13 -20.77 2.29
CA GLN A 7 6.91 -21.77 3.02
C GLN A 7 6.07 -22.39 4.15
N ASP A 8 6.17 -23.70 4.35
CA ASP A 8 5.47 -24.39 5.43
C ASP A 8 6.29 -24.34 6.72
N LEU A 9 5.79 -23.60 7.70
CA LEU A 9 6.43 -23.45 9.01
C LEU A 9 5.82 -24.35 10.09
N SER A 10 4.83 -25.20 9.75
CA SER A 10 4.05 -26.00 10.71
C SER A 10 4.91 -26.77 11.72
N GLY A 11 5.97 -27.43 11.25
CA GLY A 11 6.91 -28.20 12.09
C GLY A 11 7.89 -27.36 12.93
N THR A 12 7.94 -26.04 12.74
CA THR A 12 8.86 -25.13 13.46
C THR A 12 8.16 -24.16 14.42
N ARG A 13 6.83 -24.06 14.35
CA ARG A 13 6.06 -23.21 15.27
C ARG A 13 6.21 -23.76 16.69
N ASN A 14 6.64 -22.91 17.60
CA ASN A 14 6.99 -23.27 18.98
C ASN A 14 6.15 -22.54 20.03
N THR A 15 5.25 -21.63 19.62
CA THR A 15 4.38 -20.90 20.54
C THR A 15 2.97 -20.75 20.00
N THR A 16 1.98 -20.96 20.88
CA THR A 16 0.56 -20.76 20.57
C THR A 16 0.24 -19.27 20.53
N MET A 17 -0.71 -18.85 19.70
CA MET A 17 -1.11 -17.43 19.64
C MET A 17 -1.80 -16.94 20.93
N SER A 18 -2.27 -17.85 21.77
CA SER A 18 -2.88 -17.56 23.07
C SER A 18 -1.90 -17.51 24.23
N ASP A 19 -0.64 -17.90 24.03
CA ASP A 19 0.37 -17.89 25.09
C ASP A 19 0.88 -16.47 25.35
N PRO A 20 0.61 -15.88 26.53
CA PRO A 20 1.10 -14.54 26.86
C PRO A 20 2.58 -14.54 27.28
N GLY A 21 3.16 -15.70 27.61
CA GLY A 21 4.46 -15.82 28.28
C GLY A 21 5.63 -15.08 27.62
N PRO A 22 5.79 -15.14 26.29
CA PRO A 22 6.89 -14.41 25.62
C PRO A 22 6.71 -12.89 25.60
N TRP A 23 5.50 -12.40 25.83
CA TRP A 23 5.06 -11.06 25.46
C TRP A 23 4.88 -10.15 26.67
N GLU A 24 4.88 -8.84 26.45
CA GLU A 24 4.20 -7.92 27.36
C GLU A 24 2.69 -7.90 27.11
N ASP A 25 1.92 -7.47 28.11
CA ASP A 25 0.44 -7.45 28.10
C ASP A 25 -0.17 -6.87 26.83
N ARG A 26 0.39 -5.75 26.33
CA ARG A 26 -0.11 -5.11 25.09
C ARG A 26 0.10 -6.02 23.89
N THR A 27 1.29 -6.58 23.74
CA THR A 27 1.59 -7.51 22.65
C THR A 27 0.73 -8.76 22.78
N ALA A 28 0.63 -9.37 23.97
CA ALA A 28 -0.22 -10.54 24.21
C ALA A 28 -1.69 -10.28 23.79
N ARG A 29 -2.26 -9.12 24.15
CA ARG A 29 -3.61 -8.71 23.72
C ARG A 29 -3.71 -8.57 22.20
N GLY A 30 -2.68 -8.03 21.55
CA GLY A 30 -2.64 -7.85 20.10
C GLY A 30 -2.54 -9.16 19.32
N VAL A 31 -1.79 -10.16 19.82
CA VAL A 31 -1.57 -11.42 19.09
C VAL A 31 -2.89 -12.14 18.83
N ALA A 32 -3.80 -12.15 19.81
CA ALA A 32 -5.11 -12.78 19.68
C ALA A 32 -6.01 -12.17 18.59
N ALA A 33 -5.75 -10.93 18.15
CA ALA A 33 -6.53 -10.22 17.15
C ALA A 33 -5.82 -10.12 15.78
N LEU A 34 -4.66 -10.77 15.61
CA LEU A 34 -3.97 -10.83 14.32
C LEU A 34 -4.75 -11.71 13.32
N PRO A 35 -4.75 -11.35 12.02
CA PRO A 35 -5.28 -12.23 10.99
C PRO A 35 -4.56 -13.59 10.97
N THR A 36 -5.32 -14.66 10.71
CA THR A 36 -4.87 -16.05 10.65
C THR A 36 -5.23 -16.71 9.31
N GLY A 37 -4.72 -17.91 9.05
CA GLY A 37 -4.98 -18.70 7.84
C GLY A 37 -4.35 -18.15 6.56
N ALA A 38 -4.87 -18.59 5.40
CA ALA A 38 -4.43 -18.09 4.11
C ALA A 38 -4.81 -16.61 3.96
N ARG A 39 -3.82 -15.75 3.74
CA ARG A 39 -4.00 -14.30 3.59
C ARG A 39 -3.15 -13.77 2.44
N ARG A 40 -3.56 -12.63 1.90
CA ARG A 40 -2.77 -11.87 0.94
C ARG A 40 -2.57 -10.46 1.49
N PHE A 41 -1.32 -10.04 1.62
CA PHE A 41 -0.97 -8.71 2.09
C PHE A 41 -0.10 -8.04 1.03
N TRP A 42 -0.53 -6.88 0.53
CA TRP A 42 0.15 -6.15 -0.55
C TRP A 42 0.44 -7.05 -1.78
N GLY A 43 -0.52 -7.91 -2.14
CA GLY A 43 -0.36 -8.88 -3.24
C GLY A 43 0.37 -10.17 -2.91
N VAL A 44 1.18 -10.18 -1.84
CA VAL A 44 1.98 -11.34 -1.44
C VAL A 44 1.12 -12.33 -0.67
N PRO A 45 1.01 -13.60 -1.10
CA PRO A 45 0.28 -14.63 -0.36
C PRO A 45 1.08 -15.09 0.86
N PHE A 46 0.39 -15.43 1.94
CA PHE A 46 0.95 -15.97 3.18
C PHE A 46 0.08 -17.12 3.71
N MET A 47 0.74 -18.13 4.27
CA MET A 47 0.09 -19.25 4.96
C MET A 47 0.31 -19.13 6.47
N LEU A 48 -0.53 -18.32 7.13
CA LEU A 48 -0.51 -18.17 8.59
C LEU A 48 -1.17 -19.38 9.26
N ALA A 49 -0.89 -19.60 10.55
CA ALA A 49 -1.58 -20.64 11.31
C ALA A 49 -3.09 -20.39 11.33
N SER A 50 -3.90 -21.44 11.47
CA SER A 50 -5.36 -21.35 11.52
C SER A 50 -5.88 -20.53 12.71
N GLY A 51 -5.09 -20.45 13.78
CA GLY A 51 -5.51 -19.86 15.06
C GLY A 51 -6.29 -20.83 15.95
N ALA A 52 -6.25 -22.14 15.66
CA ALA A 52 -6.85 -23.16 16.52
C ALA A 52 -6.26 -23.09 17.94
N ALA A 53 -7.14 -23.14 18.94
CA ALA A 53 -6.73 -23.02 20.33
C ALA A 53 -5.80 -24.17 20.73
N GLY A 54 -4.68 -23.83 21.38
CA GLY A 54 -3.69 -24.81 21.85
C GLY A 54 -2.68 -25.29 20.82
N GLU A 55 -2.82 -24.95 19.54
CA GLU A 55 -1.83 -25.30 18.51
C GLU A 55 -0.78 -24.18 18.36
N PRO A 56 0.52 -24.51 18.22
CA PRO A 56 1.56 -23.53 17.92
C PRO A 56 1.26 -22.78 16.62
N GLY A 57 1.19 -21.46 16.70
CA GLY A 57 0.87 -20.59 15.58
C GLY A 57 2.03 -19.69 15.13
N LEU A 58 3.05 -19.55 15.98
CA LEU A 58 4.15 -18.63 15.82
C LEU A 58 5.49 -19.35 15.97
N VAL A 59 6.49 -18.89 15.23
CA VAL A 59 7.89 -19.13 15.54
C VAL A 59 8.37 -17.95 16.37
N VAL A 60 8.71 -18.18 17.63
CA VAL A 60 9.21 -17.16 18.56
C VAL A 60 10.69 -17.39 18.83
N ALA A 61 11.47 -16.32 18.70
CA ALA A 61 12.89 -16.24 19.03
C ALA A 61 13.12 -15.06 20.00
N GLY A 62 14.20 -15.08 20.78
CA GLY A 62 14.56 -13.96 21.66
C GLY A 62 13.77 -13.83 22.96
N ALA A 63 12.78 -14.71 23.20
CA ALA A 63 11.96 -14.66 24.40
C ALA A 63 12.78 -14.95 25.66
N ASN A 64 12.45 -14.26 26.76
CA ASN A 64 13.13 -14.39 28.06
C ASN A 64 14.66 -14.20 28.00
N GLY A 65 15.15 -13.35 27.09
CA GLY A 65 16.58 -13.11 26.93
C GLY A 65 17.33 -14.21 26.20
N SER A 66 16.63 -15.19 25.60
CA SER A 66 17.26 -16.28 24.86
C SER A 66 18.03 -15.76 23.63
N THR A 67 19.23 -16.27 23.45
CA THR A 67 20.07 -16.04 22.25
C THR A 67 20.16 -17.29 21.36
N GLU A 68 19.37 -18.32 21.66
CA GLU A 68 19.40 -19.58 20.92
C GLU A 68 18.85 -19.40 19.50
N PRO A 69 19.60 -19.80 18.46
CA PRO A 69 19.14 -19.73 17.08
C PRO A 69 17.92 -20.59 16.80
N VAL A 70 17.05 -20.08 15.90
CA VAL A 70 15.88 -20.83 15.41
C VAL A 70 16.01 -21.03 13.90
N ASN A 71 15.98 -22.27 13.44
CA ASN A 71 16.05 -22.61 12.02
C ASN A 71 14.65 -22.74 11.43
N LEU A 72 14.46 -22.17 10.24
CA LEU A 72 13.22 -22.18 9.48
C LEU A 72 13.41 -22.92 8.16
N PRO A 73 12.46 -23.80 7.76
CA PRO A 73 12.50 -24.55 6.50
C PRO A 73 12.11 -23.63 5.33
N VAL A 74 12.96 -22.65 5.04
CA VAL A 74 12.81 -21.72 3.92
C VAL A 74 13.74 -22.19 2.82
N CYS A 75 13.20 -22.82 1.78
CA CYS A 75 14.00 -23.43 0.72
C CYS A 75 13.53 -23.05 -0.69
N GLY A 76 14.49 -22.92 -1.60
CA GLY A 76 14.26 -22.57 -3.00
C GLY A 76 15.00 -21.33 -3.45
N ARG A 77 14.64 -20.79 -4.62
CA ARG A 77 15.27 -19.61 -5.22
C ARG A 77 14.32 -18.44 -5.17
N ALA A 78 14.85 -17.29 -4.77
CA ALA A 78 14.08 -16.06 -4.59
C ALA A 78 14.97 -14.84 -4.72
N THR A 79 14.42 -13.72 -5.19
CA THR A 79 15.06 -12.40 -5.08
C THR A 79 14.76 -11.76 -3.73
N TYR A 80 13.60 -12.06 -3.15
CA TYR A 80 13.22 -11.62 -1.80
C TYR A 80 12.59 -12.75 -1.00
N VAL A 81 12.91 -12.77 0.30
CA VAL A 81 12.19 -13.56 1.31
C VAL A 81 11.23 -12.61 2.01
N VAL A 82 9.92 -12.74 1.80
CA VAL A 82 8.93 -11.85 2.39
C VAL A 82 8.40 -12.45 3.69
N LEU A 83 8.47 -11.72 4.78
CA LEU A 83 8.06 -12.16 6.11
C LEU A 83 6.81 -11.42 6.58
N ALA A 84 5.94 -12.15 7.28
CA ALA A 84 4.93 -11.58 8.17
C ALA A 84 5.37 -11.84 9.62
N HIS A 85 5.84 -10.79 10.29
CA HIS A 85 6.45 -10.90 11.63
C HIS A 85 6.13 -9.68 12.51
N PHE A 86 6.45 -9.74 13.80
CA PHE A 86 6.38 -8.60 14.72
C PHE A 86 7.38 -8.79 15.87
N CYS A 87 7.62 -7.73 16.64
CA CYS A 87 8.36 -7.80 17.89
C CYS A 87 7.52 -7.34 19.08
N ASP A 88 7.93 -7.76 20.27
CA ASP A 88 7.32 -7.36 21.53
C ASP A 88 7.54 -5.88 21.86
N SER A 89 6.69 -5.28 22.70
CA SER A 89 6.83 -3.90 23.17
C SER A 89 7.95 -3.73 24.20
N ARG A 90 8.29 -4.81 24.91
CA ARG A 90 9.45 -4.88 25.81
C ARG A 90 10.70 -4.45 25.06
N ALA A 91 11.49 -3.56 25.65
CA ALA A 91 12.76 -3.08 25.10
C ALA A 91 13.86 -3.17 26.15
N GLY A 92 15.07 -3.56 25.75
CA GLY A 92 16.23 -3.68 26.64
C GLY A 92 16.82 -2.31 27.05
N ALA A 93 16.56 -1.27 26.26
CA ALA A 93 16.95 0.11 26.58
C ALA A 93 15.81 1.10 26.27
N ALA A 94 15.41 1.91 27.25
CA ALA A 94 14.44 2.98 27.02
C ALA A 94 15.13 4.19 26.38
N VAL A 95 14.86 4.47 25.10
CA VAL A 95 15.36 5.68 24.45
C VAL A 95 14.43 6.85 24.78
N GLY A 96 14.95 7.86 25.49
CA GLY A 96 14.20 9.07 25.83
C GLY A 96 13.05 8.86 26.83
N GLY A 97 13.16 7.88 27.73
CA GLY A 97 12.17 7.63 28.80
C GLY A 97 10.83 7.04 28.32
N ARG A 98 10.77 6.58 27.07
CA ARG A 98 9.56 5.95 26.50
C ARG A 98 9.47 4.50 26.96
N THR A 99 8.52 4.23 27.84
CA THR A 99 8.20 2.87 28.31
C THR A 99 6.93 2.36 27.64
N ALA A 100 6.75 1.04 27.62
CA ALA A 100 5.59 0.41 26.99
C ALA A 100 4.24 0.84 27.60
N GLY A 101 4.23 1.33 28.85
CA GLY A 101 3.03 1.79 29.56
C GLY A 101 2.41 3.11 29.04
N TYR A 102 2.98 3.75 28.02
CA TYR A 102 2.44 5.01 27.49
C TYR A 102 0.99 4.85 26.98
N PRO A 103 0.05 5.77 27.31
CA PRO A 103 -1.35 5.68 26.88
C PRO A 103 -1.54 5.75 25.36
N ASN A 104 -0.62 6.41 24.65
CA ASN A 104 -0.55 6.41 23.20
C ASN A 104 0.66 5.55 22.81
N PRO A 105 0.47 4.34 22.25
CA PRO A 105 1.55 3.39 22.04
C PRO A 105 2.54 3.95 21.03
N VAL A 106 3.70 4.32 21.59
CA VAL A 106 4.89 4.71 20.84
C VAL A 106 5.87 3.56 20.85
N VAL A 107 6.65 3.46 19.78
CA VAL A 107 7.81 2.59 19.70
C VAL A 107 8.83 3.02 20.76
N THR A 108 9.15 2.07 21.65
CA THR A 108 9.96 2.22 22.86
C THR A 108 11.46 2.39 22.61
N ALA A 109 12.03 1.67 21.63
CA ALA A 109 13.46 1.72 21.30
C ALA A 109 13.75 1.63 19.78
N PRO A 110 13.39 2.65 18.97
CA PRO A 110 13.64 2.62 17.54
C PRO A 110 15.13 2.35 17.21
N GLY A 111 15.40 1.41 16.32
CA GLY A 111 16.76 1.04 15.91
C GLY A 111 17.44 -0.04 16.76
N GLU A 112 16.84 -0.47 17.87
CA GLU A 112 17.33 -1.60 18.68
C GLU A 112 17.45 -2.87 17.81
N HIS A 113 18.63 -3.51 17.84
CA HIS A 113 18.92 -4.73 17.09
C HIS A 113 18.35 -5.95 17.84
N LEU A 114 17.41 -6.66 17.21
CA LEU A 114 16.64 -7.72 17.85
C LEU A 114 17.10 -9.12 17.43
N ALA A 115 17.55 -9.26 16.18
CA ALA A 115 18.06 -10.50 15.63
C ALA A 115 18.84 -10.23 14.34
N ASP A 116 19.60 -11.21 13.88
CA ASP A 116 20.00 -11.34 12.49
C ASP A 116 19.15 -12.42 11.81
N TYR A 117 18.66 -12.11 10.60
CA TYR A 117 18.11 -13.14 9.70
C TYR A 117 19.19 -13.58 8.74
N VAL A 118 19.54 -14.85 8.82
CA VAL A 118 20.63 -15.46 8.07
C VAL A 118 20.05 -16.40 7.02
N LEU A 119 20.25 -16.06 5.75
CA LEU A 119 19.98 -16.97 4.64
C LEU A 119 21.14 -17.94 4.52
N VAL A 120 20.86 -19.24 4.64
CA VAL A 120 21.84 -20.31 4.45
C VAL A 120 21.60 -20.91 3.07
N TYR A 121 22.63 -20.92 2.22
CA TYR A 121 22.53 -21.41 0.85
C TYR A 121 22.92 -22.89 0.74
N GLU A 122 22.51 -23.54 -0.35
CA GLU A 122 22.80 -24.96 -0.63
C GLU A 122 24.31 -25.27 -0.72
N ASP A 123 25.15 -24.27 -1.01
CA ASP A 123 26.62 -24.38 -1.04
C ASP A 123 27.27 -24.17 0.33
N GLY A 124 26.47 -23.97 1.39
CA GLY A 124 26.92 -23.71 2.76
C GLY A 124 27.35 -22.26 3.03
N SER A 125 27.31 -21.36 2.04
CA SER A 125 27.51 -19.94 2.29
C SER A 125 26.32 -19.33 3.05
N GLU A 126 26.56 -18.23 3.76
CA GLU A 126 25.55 -17.55 4.56
C GLU A 126 25.51 -16.04 4.25
N ALA A 127 24.34 -15.44 4.36
CA ALA A 127 24.16 -13.99 4.30
C ALA A 127 23.25 -13.51 5.43
N ALA A 128 23.80 -12.68 6.33
CA ALA A 128 23.10 -12.14 7.48
C ALA A 128 22.56 -10.73 7.20
N THR A 129 21.34 -10.44 7.68
CA THR A 129 20.73 -9.10 7.66
C THR A 129 20.23 -8.74 9.06
N PRO A 130 20.62 -7.58 9.61
CA PRO A 130 20.15 -7.15 10.91
C PRO A 130 18.69 -6.74 10.89
N ILE A 131 17.95 -7.18 11.90
CA ILE A 131 16.54 -6.91 12.10
C ILE A 131 16.39 -5.97 13.28
N ARG A 132 15.97 -4.73 13.01
CA ARG A 132 15.89 -3.66 14.00
C ARG A 132 14.46 -3.20 14.21
N ARG A 133 14.17 -2.83 15.46
CA ARG A 133 12.87 -2.29 15.85
C ARG A 133 12.53 -1.02 15.07
N ARG A 134 11.33 -0.98 14.50
CA ARG A 134 10.79 0.09 13.63
C ARG A 134 11.50 0.25 12.28
N PHE A 135 12.41 -0.65 11.91
CA PHE A 135 12.97 -0.68 10.56
C PHE A 135 12.39 -1.88 9.82
N GLU A 136 13.04 -3.03 9.95
CA GLU A 136 12.66 -4.28 9.30
C GLU A 136 11.49 -4.94 10.02
N VAL A 137 11.35 -4.77 11.33
CA VAL A 137 10.22 -5.28 12.12
C VAL A 137 9.66 -4.16 13.00
N ASN A 138 8.37 -4.22 13.32
CA ASN A 138 7.75 -3.26 14.24
C ASN A 138 7.05 -3.94 15.41
N GLN A 139 6.76 -3.13 16.44
CA GLN A 139 5.90 -3.56 17.53
C GLN A 139 4.50 -3.85 17.02
N LEU A 140 3.85 -4.83 17.63
CA LEU A 140 2.58 -5.34 17.14
C LEU A 140 1.46 -4.29 17.12
N MET A 141 1.39 -3.42 18.13
CA MET A 141 0.36 -2.38 18.25
C MET A 141 1.03 -1.01 18.38
N THR A 142 1.02 -0.22 17.31
CA THR A 142 1.60 1.13 17.28
C THR A 142 0.64 2.13 16.65
N ARG A 143 0.78 3.41 16.99
CA ARG A 143 0.02 4.49 16.36
C ARG A 143 0.95 5.45 15.63
N MET A 144 0.69 5.69 14.35
CA MET A 144 1.42 6.65 13.50
C MET A 144 2.95 6.41 13.42
N GLN A 145 3.42 5.21 13.75
CA GLN A 145 4.83 4.86 13.82
C GLN A 145 5.11 3.52 13.12
N SER A 146 4.79 3.46 11.83
CA SER A 146 5.10 2.32 10.95
C SER A 146 6.61 2.05 10.87
N GLY A 147 6.96 0.85 10.41
CA GLY A 147 8.33 0.49 10.08
C GLY A 147 8.87 1.31 8.90
N PHE A 148 10.18 1.56 8.89
CA PHE A 148 10.84 2.27 7.79
C PHE A 148 11.15 1.36 6.59
N ALA A 149 11.45 0.07 6.84
CA ALA A 149 11.74 -0.92 5.81
C ALA A 149 10.61 -1.94 5.64
N ALA A 150 9.65 -1.99 6.57
CA ALA A 150 8.48 -2.86 6.53
C ALA A 150 7.18 -2.06 6.47
N ARG A 151 6.12 -2.71 5.97
CA ARG A 151 4.76 -2.14 5.92
C ARG A 151 3.85 -2.84 6.92
N PRO A 152 2.87 -2.16 7.53
CA PRO A 152 1.77 -2.87 8.19
C PRO A 152 1.02 -3.72 7.15
N HIS A 153 0.49 -4.88 7.52
CA HIS A 153 -0.23 -5.75 6.57
C HIS A 153 -1.53 -5.14 6.01
N GLN A 154 -2.10 -4.15 6.70
CA GLN A 154 -3.23 -3.39 6.22
C GLN A 154 -2.84 -2.66 4.92
N GLY A 155 -3.52 -3.00 3.82
CA GLY A 155 -3.32 -2.40 2.51
C GLY A 155 -3.91 -0.98 2.42
N LEU A 156 -3.90 -0.42 1.21
CA LEU A 156 -4.56 0.86 0.92
C LEU A 156 -5.95 0.59 0.35
N THR A 157 -6.95 1.25 0.92
CA THR A 157 -8.34 1.19 0.44
C THR A 157 -8.71 2.57 -0.12
N PRO A 158 -9.00 2.68 -1.43
CA PRO A 158 -9.53 3.91 -1.99
C PRO A 158 -10.88 4.25 -1.35
N LEU A 159 -11.08 5.53 -1.06
CA LEU A 159 -12.33 6.04 -0.52
C LEU A 159 -13.01 6.93 -1.55
N ASP A 160 -14.33 6.80 -1.66
CA ASP A 160 -15.12 7.81 -2.35
C ASP A 160 -15.25 9.04 -1.45
N PHE A 161 -14.41 10.03 -1.74
CA PHE A 161 -14.37 11.29 -1.03
C PHE A 161 -15.55 12.21 -1.39
N ARG A 162 -16.47 11.81 -2.28
CA ARG A 162 -17.69 12.58 -2.59
C ARG A 162 -18.90 12.19 -1.75
N GLY A 163 -18.78 11.12 -0.97
CA GLY A 163 -19.86 10.64 -0.12
C GLY A 163 -21.01 9.97 -0.88
N PRO A 164 -22.16 9.75 -0.22
CA PRO A 164 -22.48 10.17 1.15
C PRO A 164 -21.54 9.53 2.18
N TYR A 165 -21.08 10.33 3.14
CA TYR A 165 -20.15 9.84 4.15
C TYR A 165 -20.87 9.07 5.24
N PRO A 166 -20.34 7.92 5.70
CA PRO A 166 -20.79 7.31 6.93
C PRO A 166 -20.65 8.28 8.12
N ARG A 167 -21.47 8.04 9.15
CA ARG A 167 -21.42 8.82 10.39
C ARG A 167 -19.99 8.87 10.95
N ASN A 168 -19.52 10.06 11.31
CA ASN A 168 -18.19 10.32 11.88
C ASN A 168 -17.01 9.95 10.97
N MET A 169 -17.24 9.78 9.65
CA MET A 169 -16.18 9.45 8.69
C MET A 169 -15.75 10.63 7.81
N TRP A 170 -16.45 11.76 7.85
CA TRP A 170 -16.19 12.95 7.01
C TRP A 170 -14.70 13.28 6.85
N GLY A 171 -14.00 13.61 7.94
CA GLY A 171 -12.58 13.97 7.89
C GLY A 171 -11.63 12.83 7.47
N ARG A 172 -12.06 11.56 7.54
CA ARG A 172 -11.29 10.41 7.01
C ARG A 172 -11.56 10.19 5.51
N MET A 173 -12.73 10.59 5.01
CA MET A 173 -13.08 10.46 3.59
C MET A 173 -12.37 11.50 2.73
N GLN A 174 -12.07 12.68 3.27
CA GLN A 174 -11.34 13.76 2.59
C GLN A 174 -9.97 13.35 2.02
N THR A 175 -9.32 12.34 2.59
CA THR A 175 -8.00 11.88 2.11
C THR A 175 -8.09 11.05 0.82
N GLY A 176 -9.29 10.60 0.42
CA GLY A 176 -9.50 9.71 -0.73
C GLY A 176 -8.89 8.32 -0.58
N VAL A 177 -8.26 8.02 0.56
CA VAL A 177 -7.59 6.74 0.83
C VAL A 177 -7.57 6.44 2.33
N PHE A 178 -7.70 5.16 2.65
CA PHE A 178 -7.61 4.61 4.00
C PHE A 178 -6.53 3.52 4.09
N ILE A 179 -6.00 3.29 5.29
CA ILE A 179 -5.15 2.15 5.57
C ILE A 179 -6.02 1.05 6.20
N GLY A 180 -6.11 -0.10 5.54
CA GLY A 180 -6.99 -1.21 5.92
C GLY A 180 -8.45 -0.93 5.61
N ASP A 181 -9.34 -1.63 6.32
CA ASP A 181 -10.77 -1.50 6.11
C ASP A 181 -11.29 -0.18 6.70
N PRO A 182 -12.08 0.61 5.94
CA PRO A 182 -12.64 1.86 6.43
C PRO A 182 -13.59 1.62 7.60
N ALA A 183 -13.28 2.19 8.76
CA ALA A 183 -14.10 2.07 9.97
C ALA A 183 -14.31 3.42 10.65
N ALA A 184 -15.55 3.68 11.06
CA ALA A 184 -15.89 4.83 11.87
C ALA A 184 -15.09 4.81 13.18
N PRO A 185 -14.62 5.97 13.67
CA PRO A 185 -14.04 6.02 15.00
C PRO A 185 -15.07 5.54 16.03
N PRO A 186 -14.63 4.83 17.08
CA PRO A 186 -15.54 4.38 18.13
C PRO A 186 -16.15 5.59 18.87
N PRO A 187 -17.25 5.41 19.62
CA PRO A 187 -17.82 6.45 20.46
C PRO A 187 -16.78 7.09 21.39
N ALA A 188 -16.97 8.36 21.76
CA ALA A 188 -16.00 9.12 22.56
C ALA A 188 -15.57 8.42 23.87
N ARG A 189 -16.47 7.65 24.49
CA ARG A 189 -16.19 6.86 25.71
C ARG A 189 -15.12 5.79 25.48
N ASP A 190 -15.12 5.17 24.31
CA ASP A 190 -14.24 4.05 23.96
C ASP A 190 -13.01 4.55 23.17
N TYR A 191 -13.01 5.83 22.77
CA TYR A 191 -11.90 6.44 22.03
C TYR A 191 -10.59 6.31 22.80
N LEU A 192 -10.57 6.60 24.10
CA LEU A 192 -9.34 6.47 24.92
C LEU A 192 -8.80 5.03 24.95
N GLU A 193 -9.68 4.03 25.05
CA GLU A 193 -9.26 2.63 25.02
C GLU A 193 -8.72 2.26 23.63
N SER A 194 -9.40 2.65 22.55
CA SER A 194 -8.93 2.41 21.18
C SER A 194 -7.58 3.08 20.89
N THR A 195 -7.29 4.21 21.54
CA THR A 195 -5.98 4.87 21.42
C THR A 195 -4.89 4.15 22.18
N ARG A 196 -5.23 3.45 23.27
CA ARG A 196 -4.30 2.66 24.08
C ARG A 196 -3.97 1.31 23.43
N TYR A 197 -4.94 0.75 22.71
CA TYR A 197 -4.86 -0.55 22.04
C TYR A 197 -5.32 -0.42 20.57
N PRO A 198 -4.51 0.19 19.69
CA PRO A 198 -4.79 0.27 18.26
C PRO A 198 -4.77 -1.12 17.63
N ALA A 199 -5.36 -1.26 16.45
CA ALA A 199 -5.39 -2.55 15.74
C ALA A 199 -3.96 -3.14 15.60
N PRO A 200 -3.78 -4.44 15.90
CA PRO A 200 -2.49 -5.09 15.76
C PRO A 200 -2.14 -5.27 14.28
N SER A 201 -0.84 -5.30 13.98
CA SER A 201 -0.33 -5.44 12.62
C SER A 201 0.86 -6.39 12.54
N TRP A 202 0.72 -7.43 11.70
CA TRP A 202 1.89 -8.02 11.05
C TRP A 202 2.70 -6.93 10.34
N SER A 203 4.01 -6.91 10.59
CA SER A 203 4.97 -6.17 9.77
C SER A 203 5.32 -7.05 8.57
N ILE A 204 5.16 -6.50 7.37
CA ILE A 204 5.48 -7.15 6.11
C ILE A 204 6.81 -6.60 5.62
N TYR A 205 7.83 -7.44 5.66
CA TYR A 205 9.20 -7.08 5.31
C TYR A 205 9.69 -7.96 4.16
N ALA A 206 10.24 -7.34 3.11
CA ALA A 206 10.88 -8.06 2.01
C ALA A 206 12.39 -8.05 2.23
N LEU A 207 12.91 -9.14 2.81
CA LEU A 207 14.33 -9.35 3.02
C LEU A 207 15.01 -9.59 1.65
N PRO A 208 15.95 -8.73 1.21
CA PRO A 208 16.66 -8.95 -0.05
C PRO A 208 17.55 -10.18 0.04
N ASN A 209 17.50 -11.04 -0.99
CA ASN A 209 18.48 -12.11 -1.16
C ASN A 209 19.68 -11.53 -1.93
N PRO A 210 20.88 -11.39 -1.31
CA PRO A 210 22.06 -10.85 -2.00
C PRO A 210 22.57 -11.78 -3.12
N HIS A 211 22.15 -13.05 -3.12
CA HIS A 211 22.54 -14.05 -4.10
C HIS A 211 21.30 -14.75 -4.70
N PRO A 212 20.49 -14.06 -5.52
CA PRO A 212 19.25 -14.61 -6.08
C PRO A 212 19.50 -15.81 -7.00
N GLY A 213 20.72 -15.92 -7.55
CA GLY A 213 21.18 -17.06 -8.34
C GLY A 213 21.62 -18.27 -7.54
N LYS A 214 21.53 -18.26 -6.20
CA LYS A 214 21.79 -19.42 -5.33
C LYS A 214 20.49 -19.96 -4.75
N GLY A 215 20.40 -21.28 -4.59
CA GLY A 215 19.32 -21.90 -3.83
C GLY A 215 19.51 -21.65 -2.34
N ILE A 216 18.45 -21.20 -1.68
CA ILE A 216 18.36 -21.09 -0.22
C ILE A 216 18.03 -22.49 0.30
N ALA A 217 18.80 -22.97 1.27
CA ALA A 217 18.58 -24.24 1.96
C ALA A 217 17.72 -24.06 3.22
N SER A 218 17.96 -22.98 3.97
CA SER A 218 17.18 -22.62 5.15
C SER A 218 17.33 -21.13 5.47
N MET A 219 16.50 -20.63 6.39
CA MET A 219 16.70 -19.33 7.03
C MET A 219 16.87 -19.54 8.52
N ARG A 220 17.94 -19.01 9.10
CA ARG A 220 18.19 -19.03 10.55
C ARG A 220 17.91 -17.66 11.15
N VAL A 221 17.29 -17.64 12.32
CA VAL A 221 17.09 -16.44 13.12
C VAL A 221 18.04 -16.52 14.31
N ASP A 222 18.98 -15.59 14.37
CA ASP A 222 19.95 -15.48 15.45
C ASP A 222 19.52 -14.30 16.36
N PRO A 223 18.74 -14.54 17.44
CA PRO A 223 18.20 -13.47 18.27
C PRO A 223 19.26 -12.88 19.21
N THR A 224 19.16 -11.58 19.51
CA THR A 224 20.03 -10.91 20.48
C THR A 224 19.57 -11.10 21.93
N GLY A 225 18.35 -11.60 22.14
CA GLY A 225 17.68 -11.67 23.45
C GLY A 225 17.10 -10.32 23.93
N ALA A 226 17.24 -9.24 23.14
CA ALA A 226 16.77 -7.91 23.54
C ALA A 226 15.23 -7.81 23.65
N ALA A 227 14.50 -8.53 22.79
CA ALA A 227 13.05 -8.67 22.86
C ALA A 227 12.60 -9.96 22.14
N ALA A 228 11.42 -10.46 22.50
CA ALA A 228 10.80 -11.53 21.75
C ALA A 228 10.40 -11.04 20.34
N LEU A 229 10.66 -11.87 19.34
CA LEU A 229 10.30 -11.66 17.95
C LEU A 229 9.52 -12.88 17.45
N ALA A 230 8.39 -12.65 16.78
CA ALA A 230 7.52 -13.69 16.25
C ALA A 230 7.43 -13.62 14.72
N ILE A 231 7.57 -14.76 14.06
CA ILE A 231 7.32 -14.95 12.63
C ILE A 231 6.07 -15.82 12.47
N GLY A 232 5.07 -15.31 11.75
CA GLY A 232 3.82 -16.04 11.46
C GLY A 232 3.88 -16.81 10.15
N ALA A 233 4.51 -16.24 9.13
CA ALA A 233 4.65 -16.85 7.79
C ALA A 233 5.82 -16.25 7.01
N VAL A 234 6.31 -17.03 6.04
CA VAL A 234 7.36 -16.65 5.09
C VAL A 234 6.93 -17.04 3.68
N THR A 235 7.17 -16.16 2.71
CA THR A 235 6.90 -16.38 1.29
C THR A 235 8.11 -15.98 0.47
N LEU A 236 8.59 -16.89 -0.37
CA LEU A 236 9.62 -16.59 -1.35
C LEU A 236 9.01 -15.84 -2.53
N PHE A 237 9.69 -14.79 -2.99
CA PHE A 237 9.33 -14.02 -4.16
C PHE A 237 10.43 -14.08 -5.22
N ALA A 238 10.05 -14.39 -6.46
CA ALA A 238 10.96 -14.59 -7.58
C ALA A 238 10.86 -13.51 -8.68
N GLY A 239 10.30 -12.34 -8.37
CA GLY A 239 10.25 -11.21 -9.31
C GLY A 239 11.58 -10.44 -9.40
N GLY A 240 11.70 -9.55 -10.38
CA GLY A 240 12.93 -8.79 -10.65
C GLY A 240 13.17 -7.61 -9.71
N GLU A 241 12.12 -7.05 -9.11
CA GLU A 241 12.15 -5.81 -8.35
C GLU A 241 11.53 -5.97 -6.95
N HIS A 242 11.62 -4.94 -6.11
CA HIS A 242 11.14 -5.03 -4.73
C HIS A 242 9.59 -5.15 -4.66
N PRO A 243 9.03 -6.24 -4.08
CA PRO A 243 7.59 -6.54 -4.18
C PRO A 243 6.68 -5.52 -3.47
N LEU A 244 7.19 -4.84 -2.44
CA LEU A 244 6.41 -3.85 -1.66
C LEU A 244 6.72 -2.39 -2.05
N ARG A 245 7.43 -2.15 -3.16
CA ARG A 245 7.79 -0.79 -3.62
C ARG A 245 6.96 -0.44 -4.85
N HIS A 246 5.83 0.21 -4.61
CA HIS A 246 4.99 0.68 -5.70
C HIS A 246 5.66 1.87 -6.40
N LEU A 247 5.55 1.92 -7.72
CA LEU A 247 5.93 3.07 -8.52
C LEU A 247 4.89 4.20 -8.40
N PRO A 248 5.22 5.44 -8.83
CA PRO A 248 4.29 6.56 -8.80
C PRO A 248 2.93 6.23 -9.43
N LEU A 249 1.88 6.91 -8.96
CA LEU A 249 0.54 6.77 -9.53
C LEU A 249 0.54 7.21 -11.01
N GLU A 250 0.02 6.33 -11.87
CA GLU A 250 -0.17 6.59 -13.30
C GLU A 250 -1.63 6.45 -13.69
N SER A 251 -2.10 7.34 -14.57
CA SER A 251 -3.38 7.19 -15.25
C SER A 251 -3.21 6.35 -16.50
N VAL A 252 -3.96 5.26 -16.58
CA VAL A 252 -3.88 4.26 -17.63
C VAL A 252 -5.22 4.18 -18.34
N ARG A 253 -5.21 4.38 -19.66
CA ARG A 253 -6.36 4.07 -20.51
C ARG A 253 -6.42 2.57 -20.75
N ILE A 254 -7.60 2.01 -20.61
CA ILE A 254 -7.94 0.61 -20.86
C ILE A 254 -8.95 0.57 -22.01
N ASP A 255 -8.52 0.00 -23.13
CA ASP A 255 -9.35 -0.33 -24.27
C ASP A 255 -9.86 -1.77 -24.11
N LEU A 256 -11.19 -1.93 -24.07
CA LEU A 256 -11.89 -3.20 -23.96
C LEU A 256 -12.54 -3.56 -25.31
N PRO A 257 -12.83 -4.86 -25.58
CA PRO A 257 -13.61 -5.26 -26.73
C PRO A 257 -15.00 -4.60 -26.74
N GLU A 258 -15.54 -4.39 -27.94
CA GLU A 258 -16.88 -3.84 -28.11
C GLU A 258 -17.91 -4.73 -27.40
N GLY A 259 -18.79 -4.12 -26.60
CA GLY A 259 -19.78 -4.85 -25.79
C GLY A 259 -19.25 -5.48 -24.50
N GLU A 260 -17.93 -5.51 -24.26
CA GLU A 260 -17.31 -5.98 -23.00
C GLU A 260 -17.00 -4.83 -22.01
N GLY A 261 -17.33 -3.60 -22.38
CA GLY A 261 -17.22 -2.44 -21.49
C GLY A 261 -18.15 -2.55 -20.28
N PRO A 262 -17.73 -2.08 -19.08
CA PRO A 262 -18.59 -2.12 -17.91
C PRO A 262 -19.75 -1.14 -18.04
N ALA A 263 -20.92 -1.49 -17.48
CA ALA A 263 -22.08 -0.58 -17.45
C ALA A 263 -21.78 0.73 -16.70
N ALA A 264 -20.92 0.65 -15.67
CA ALA A 264 -20.37 1.80 -14.97
C ALA A 264 -18.88 1.57 -14.65
N PRO A 265 -18.01 2.60 -14.68
CA PRO A 265 -16.58 2.44 -14.39
C PRO A 265 -16.27 1.79 -13.04
N GLN A 266 -17.12 2.04 -12.03
CA GLN A 266 -16.93 1.54 -10.67
C GLN A 266 -17.14 0.03 -10.57
N THR A 267 -17.93 -0.56 -11.48
CA THR A 267 -18.21 -2.00 -11.53
C THR A 267 -17.24 -2.74 -12.46
N ALA A 268 -16.24 -2.05 -13.02
CA ALA A 268 -15.23 -2.68 -13.85
C ALA A 268 -14.42 -3.69 -13.02
N ASP A 269 -14.34 -4.93 -13.52
CA ASP A 269 -13.45 -5.95 -12.96
C ASP A 269 -12.00 -5.57 -13.26
N VAL A 270 -11.37 -4.85 -12.32
CA VAL A 270 -9.98 -4.41 -12.41
C VAL A 270 -9.31 -4.61 -11.07
N ASP A 271 -8.25 -5.41 -11.03
CA ASP A 271 -7.46 -5.72 -9.83
C ASP A 271 -5.96 -5.66 -10.12
N VAL A 272 -5.16 -5.46 -9.07
CA VAL A 272 -3.70 -5.50 -9.16
C VAL A 272 -3.14 -6.14 -7.90
N ASP A 273 -2.20 -7.08 -8.04
CA ASP A 273 -1.68 -7.81 -6.89
C ASP A 273 -0.70 -6.99 -6.06
N LEU A 274 0.49 -6.68 -6.59
CA LEU A 274 1.55 -5.94 -5.91
C LEU A 274 1.34 -4.42 -6.03
N GLY A 275 0.12 -3.95 -5.81
CA GLY A 275 -0.25 -2.56 -6.07
C GLY A 275 -1.58 -2.13 -5.44
N VAL A 276 -2.08 -1.00 -5.93
CA VAL A 276 -3.41 -0.48 -5.61
C VAL A 276 -4.02 0.14 -6.86
N VAL A 277 -5.28 -0.20 -7.13
CA VAL A 277 -6.14 0.55 -8.04
C VAL A 277 -6.74 1.69 -7.23
N ALA A 278 -6.29 2.92 -7.46
CA ALA A 278 -6.75 4.09 -6.73
C ALA A 278 -8.11 4.58 -7.24
N ARG A 279 -8.32 4.60 -8.56
CA ARG A 279 -9.57 5.08 -9.17
C ARG A 279 -9.89 4.32 -10.45
N ARG A 280 -11.19 4.27 -10.77
CA ARG A 280 -11.76 3.78 -12.02
C ARG A 280 -12.80 4.79 -12.48
N TYR A 281 -12.64 5.37 -13.67
CA TYR A 281 -13.55 6.40 -14.17
C TYR A 281 -13.62 6.40 -15.70
N ALA A 282 -14.72 6.90 -16.24
CA ALA A 282 -14.85 7.19 -17.65
C ALA A 282 -14.50 8.66 -17.90
N MET A 283 -13.86 8.92 -19.03
CA MET A 283 -13.63 10.29 -19.50
C MET A 283 -14.78 10.74 -20.40
N PRO A 284 -15.26 11.98 -20.29
CA PRO A 284 -16.03 12.62 -21.35
C PRO A 284 -15.26 12.62 -22.67
N ALA A 285 -15.97 12.47 -23.78
CA ALA A 285 -15.43 12.76 -25.09
C ALA A 285 -14.97 14.22 -25.12
N PHE A 286 -13.77 14.45 -25.64
CA PHE A 286 -13.14 15.76 -25.62
C PHE A 286 -12.56 16.08 -27.00
N ASP A 287 -12.90 17.28 -27.49
CA ASP A 287 -12.36 17.88 -28.70
C ASP A 287 -11.50 19.10 -28.29
N PRO A 288 -10.15 18.99 -28.35
CA PRO A 288 -9.26 20.08 -27.95
C PRO A 288 -9.44 21.35 -28.77
N ASP A 289 -9.68 21.22 -30.08
CA ASP A 289 -9.74 22.37 -30.99
C ASP A 289 -11.05 23.12 -30.75
N ALA A 290 -12.17 22.40 -30.66
CA ALA A 290 -13.46 23.01 -30.30
C ALA A 290 -13.44 23.66 -28.91
N TRP A 291 -12.73 23.07 -27.94
CA TRP A 291 -12.58 23.65 -26.60
C TRP A 291 -11.77 24.95 -26.61
N LEU A 292 -10.69 25.00 -27.40
CA LEU A 292 -9.87 26.21 -27.57
C LEU A 292 -10.60 27.32 -28.34
N GLU A 293 -11.47 26.95 -29.29
CA GLU A 293 -12.25 27.88 -30.11
C GLU A 293 -13.57 28.34 -29.46
N SER A 294 -13.93 27.78 -28.30
CA SER A 294 -15.16 28.11 -27.58
C SER A 294 -15.30 29.62 -27.35
N SER A 295 -16.49 30.17 -27.58
CA SER A 295 -16.76 31.59 -27.37
C SER A 295 -16.83 32.00 -25.88
N VAL A 296 -16.95 31.03 -24.97
CA VAL A 296 -17.03 31.24 -23.52
C VAL A 296 -15.95 30.46 -22.78
N HIS A 297 -14.78 31.08 -22.61
CA HIS A 297 -13.66 30.47 -21.90
C HIS A 297 -13.84 30.55 -20.37
N GLY A 298 -13.62 29.44 -19.68
CA GLY A 298 -13.56 29.41 -18.21
C GLY A 298 -14.91 29.36 -17.48
N TRP A 299 -16.03 29.20 -18.20
CA TRP A 299 -17.38 29.18 -17.61
C TRP A 299 -17.80 27.81 -17.06
N GLY A 300 -16.99 26.78 -17.30
CA GLY A 300 -17.33 25.41 -16.96
C GLY A 300 -18.05 24.68 -18.11
N GLU A 301 -18.19 23.36 -17.95
CA GLU A 301 -18.82 22.47 -18.93
C GLU A 301 -19.93 21.64 -18.29
N ASP A 302 -20.98 21.33 -19.05
CA ASP A 302 -22.09 20.51 -18.61
C ASP A 302 -21.72 19.03 -18.44
N ALA A 303 -22.45 18.36 -17.55
CA ALA A 303 -22.20 16.95 -17.21
C ALA A 303 -22.68 15.94 -18.26
N ASP A 304 -23.50 16.36 -19.23
CA ASP A 304 -24.17 15.48 -20.20
C ASP A 304 -23.28 15.08 -21.40
N SER A 305 -21.96 15.20 -21.25
CA SER A 305 -21.01 14.83 -22.29
C SER A 305 -20.96 13.32 -22.48
N ARG A 306 -21.07 12.87 -23.73
CA ARG A 306 -20.92 11.44 -24.07
C ARG A 306 -19.55 10.92 -23.61
N PRO A 307 -19.43 9.68 -23.12
CA PRO A 307 -18.14 9.13 -22.72
C PRO A 307 -17.24 8.88 -23.95
N ALA A 308 -15.93 8.96 -23.75
CA ALA A 308 -14.90 8.78 -24.77
C ALA A 308 -14.70 7.31 -25.22
N GLY A 309 -15.50 6.37 -24.70
CA GLY A 309 -15.51 4.96 -25.11
C GLY A 309 -14.39 4.09 -24.52
N PHE A 310 -13.64 4.58 -23.53
CA PHE A 310 -12.61 3.80 -22.82
C PHE A 310 -12.69 4.02 -21.31
N LEU A 311 -12.13 3.07 -20.55
CA LEU A 311 -11.98 3.16 -19.11
C LEU A 311 -10.64 3.80 -18.77
N VAL A 312 -10.59 4.66 -17.75
CA VAL A 312 -9.35 5.12 -17.15
C VAL A 312 -9.21 4.51 -15.75
N VAL A 313 -8.03 3.98 -15.49
CA VAL A 313 -7.65 3.40 -14.20
C VAL A 313 -6.43 4.14 -13.70
N ASP A 314 -6.49 4.65 -12.48
CA ASP A 314 -5.29 5.13 -11.80
C ASP A 314 -4.71 4.02 -10.95
N VAL A 315 -3.46 3.66 -11.22
CA VAL A 315 -2.81 2.51 -10.60
C VAL A 315 -1.40 2.86 -10.15
N SER A 316 -1.05 2.37 -8.96
CA SER A 316 0.31 2.42 -8.40
C SER A 316 0.69 1.01 -7.98
N ALA A 317 1.71 0.45 -8.61
CA ALA A 317 2.09 -0.94 -8.42
C ALA A 317 3.60 -1.16 -8.57
N ALA A 318 4.11 -2.30 -8.06
CA ALA A 318 5.48 -2.73 -8.32
C ALA A 318 5.65 -3.18 -9.78
N PRO A 319 6.87 -3.15 -10.35
CA PRO A 319 7.11 -3.58 -11.74
C PRO A 319 6.70 -5.02 -12.03
N ASP A 320 6.86 -5.93 -11.07
CA ASP A 320 6.46 -7.34 -11.21
C ASP A 320 4.95 -7.58 -10.95
N ALA A 321 4.16 -6.52 -10.81
CA ALA A 321 2.73 -6.64 -10.61
C ALA A 321 2.01 -7.15 -11.87
N THR A 322 0.84 -7.73 -11.66
CA THR A 322 -0.08 -8.12 -12.73
C THR A 322 -1.35 -7.30 -12.59
N LEU A 323 -1.69 -6.53 -13.62
CA LEU A 323 -2.96 -5.82 -13.71
C LEU A 323 -3.96 -6.78 -14.37
N SER A 324 -5.00 -7.15 -13.65
CA SER A 324 -6.09 -7.99 -14.16
C SER A 324 -7.25 -7.09 -14.57
N VAL A 325 -7.74 -7.24 -15.80
CA VAL A 325 -8.89 -6.50 -16.33
C VAL A 325 -9.82 -7.48 -17.00
N ALA A 326 -11.06 -7.59 -16.52
CA ALA A 326 -12.08 -8.53 -17.03
C ALA A 326 -11.51 -9.96 -17.18
N GLY A 327 -10.86 -10.45 -16.12
CA GLY A 327 -10.18 -11.75 -16.07
C GLY A 327 -8.91 -11.90 -16.93
N ARG A 328 -8.46 -10.86 -17.63
CA ARG A 328 -7.27 -10.90 -18.50
C ARG A 328 -6.10 -10.17 -17.85
N ALA A 329 -4.92 -10.81 -17.87
CA ALA A 329 -3.72 -10.30 -17.24
C ALA A 329 -2.91 -9.41 -18.20
N LEU A 330 -2.41 -8.29 -17.69
CA LEU A 330 -1.45 -7.40 -18.33
C LEU A 330 -0.19 -7.26 -17.45
N ASP A 331 0.97 -7.21 -18.09
CA ASP A 331 2.25 -7.01 -17.41
C ASP A 331 2.46 -5.53 -17.07
N VAL A 332 2.57 -5.23 -15.77
CA VAL A 332 2.74 -3.85 -15.30
C VAL A 332 4.14 -3.31 -15.64
N GLY A 333 5.15 -4.18 -15.63
CA GLY A 333 6.52 -3.82 -15.97
C GLY A 333 6.67 -3.41 -17.44
N GLU A 334 5.95 -4.05 -18.35
CA GLU A 334 5.80 -3.66 -19.75
C GLU A 334 5.04 -2.33 -19.85
N LEU A 335 3.89 -2.22 -19.17
CA LEU A 335 3.08 -1.00 -19.17
C LEU A 335 3.89 0.24 -18.76
N TYR A 336 4.71 0.13 -17.72
CA TYR A 336 5.54 1.24 -17.25
C TYR A 336 6.76 1.50 -18.13
N ARG A 337 7.46 0.47 -18.65
CA ARG A 337 8.66 0.68 -19.47
C ARG A 337 8.37 1.10 -20.90
N ALA A 338 7.38 0.46 -21.53
CA ALA A 338 6.99 0.71 -22.92
C ALA A 338 5.88 1.75 -23.05
N GLY A 339 5.19 2.10 -21.96
CA GLY A 339 4.03 2.99 -21.95
C GLY A 339 2.73 2.31 -22.39
N ALA A 340 2.77 1.02 -22.71
CA ALA A 340 1.63 0.22 -23.10
C ALA A 340 1.85 -1.26 -22.78
N ALA A 341 0.77 -2.00 -22.59
CA ALA A 341 0.78 -3.46 -22.44
C ALA A 341 -0.52 -4.03 -23.02
N SER A 342 -0.52 -5.31 -23.39
CA SER A 342 -1.71 -6.01 -23.89
C SER A 342 -1.91 -7.34 -23.19
N SER A 343 -3.14 -7.81 -23.10
CA SER A 343 -3.43 -9.19 -22.72
C SER A 343 -2.86 -10.17 -23.75
N ALA A 344 -2.63 -11.42 -23.35
CA ALA A 344 -2.05 -12.44 -24.23
C ALA A 344 -2.87 -12.71 -25.50
N ASP A 345 -4.19 -12.52 -25.44
CA ASP A 345 -5.12 -12.63 -26.58
C ASP A 345 -5.27 -11.31 -27.38
N GLY A 346 -4.64 -10.23 -26.94
CA GLY A 346 -4.72 -8.89 -27.56
C GLY A 346 -6.06 -8.18 -27.37
N ALA A 347 -7.01 -8.77 -26.65
CA ALA A 347 -8.37 -8.24 -26.48
C ALA A 347 -8.41 -7.00 -25.59
N VAL A 348 -7.54 -6.93 -24.58
CA VAL A 348 -7.43 -5.78 -23.67
C VAL A 348 -6.10 -5.09 -23.90
N ARG A 349 -6.14 -3.78 -24.09
CA ARG A 349 -4.94 -2.95 -24.27
C ARG A 349 -4.91 -1.85 -23.23
N ALA A 350 -3.79 -1.70 -22.56
CA ALA A 350 -3.54 -0.64 -21.60
C ALA A 350 -2.48 0.32 -22.14
N ARG A 351 -2.64 1.61 -21.86
CA ARG A 351 -1.66 2.65 -22.21
C ARG A 351 -1.56 3.71 -21.14
N VAL A 352 -0.34 4.07 -20.75
CA VAL A 352 -0.08 5.20 -19.87
C VAL A 352 -0.44 6.49 -20.61
N LEU A 353 -1.28 7.32 -19.99
CA LEU A 353 -1.77 8.56 -20.59
C LEU A 353 -0.83 9.76 -20.36
N THR A 354 0.11 9.63 -19.42
CA THR A 354 1.09 10.66 -19.03
C THR A 354 2.53 10.16 -19.02
N PRO A 355 3.03 9.54 -20.12
CA PRO A 355 4.35 8.91 -20.11
C PRO A 355 5.50 9.95 -20.04
N ARG A 356 5.20 11.23 -20.29
CA ARG A 356 6.16 12.34 -20.24
C ARG A 356 5.58 13.47 -19.41
N ARG A 357 6.37 13.96 -18.45
CA ARG A 357 5.99 15.05 -17.55
C ARG A 357 7.10 16.10 -17.54
N THR A 358 6.73 17.37 -17.49
CA THR A 358 7.66 18.47 -17.31
C THR A 358 7.08 19.49 -16.35
N TRP A 359 7.94 20.18 -15.62
CA TRP A 359 7.52 21.33 -14.82
C TRP A 359 7.21 22.52 -15.72
N VAL A 360 6.07 23.14 -15.49
CA VAL A 360 5.65 24.38 -16.15
C VAL A 360 5.44 25.44 -15.07
N ARG A 361 6.01 26.63 -15.27
CA ARG A 361 5.79 27.78 -14.40
C ARG A 361 5.02 28.84 -15.18
N GLY A 362 3.78 29.08 -14.76
CA GLY A 362 2.91 30.10 -15.34
C GLY A 362 2.96 31.42 -14.58
N ARG A 363 2.65 32.52 -15.27
CA ARG A 363 2.27 33.81 -14.67
C ARG A 363 1.13 34.39 -15.50
N ILE A 364 0.08 34.80 -14.82
CA ILE A 364 -1.09 35.41 -15.45
C ILE A 364 -0.90 36.92 -15.43
N ILE A 365 -0.94 37.54 -16.60
CA ILE A 365 -0.79 38.99 -16.78
C ILE A 365 -2.12 39.54 -17.27
N ASP A 366 -2.66 40.51 -16.55
CA ASP A 366 -3.81 41.27 -17.04
C ASP A 366 -3.35 42.19 -18.17
N ALA A 367 -3.90 41.99 -19.37
CA ALA A 367 -3.53 42.73 -20.57
C ALA A 367 -3.85 44.24 -20.47
N SER A 368 -4.85 44.62 -19.69
CA SER A 368 -5.24 46.03 -19.52
C SER A 368 -4.29 46.80 -18.61
N THR A 369 -3.68 46.12 -17.63
CA THR A 369 -2.80 46.74 -16.63
C THR A 369 -1.32 46.38 -16.82
N GLY A 370 -1.01 45.34 -17.58
CA GLY A 370 0.33 44.77 -17.74
C GLY A 370 0.90 44.13 -16.47
N ARG A 371 0.07 43.93 -15.43
CA ARG A 371 0.51 43.48 -14.11
C ARG A 371 0.17 42.00 -13.88
N PRO A 372 0.96 41.30 -13.05
CA PRO A 372 0.57 39.98 -12.56
C PRO A 372 -0.76 40.06 -11.80
N THR A 373 -1.69 39.18 -12.15
CA THR A 373 -3.04 39.18 -11.56
C THR A 373 -3.36 37.80 -10.97
N PRO A 374 -3.90 37.74 -9.74
CA PRO A 374 -4.41 36.50 -9.17
C PRO A 374 -5.57 35.97 -10.01
N ALA A 375 -5.47 34.73 -10.49
CA ALA A 375 -6.57 34.05 -11.17
C ALA A 375 -6.45 32.54 -11.00
N ARG A 376 -7.59 31.84 -11.09
CA ARG A 376 -7.60 30.38 -11.13
C ARG A 376 -7.40 29.91 -12.56
N VAL A 377 -6.72 28.78 -12.72
CA VAL A 377 -6.37 28.17 -14.00
C VAL A 377 -6.93 26.77 -14.10
N HIS A 378 -7.22 26.36 -15.32
CA HIS A 378 -7.53 24.98 -15.68
C HIS A 378 -6.55 24.56 -16.78
N PHE A 379 -5.66 23.62 -16.46
CA PHE A 379 -4.85 22.96 -17.49
C PHE A 379 -5.50 21.64 -17.87
N ARG A 380 -5.59 21.40 -19.17
CA ARG A 380 -6.16 20.20 -19.73
C ARG A 380 -5.16 19.50 -20.63
N SER A 381 -5.18 18.18 -20.59
CA SER A 381 -4.46 17.34 -21.56
C SER A 381 -5.24 17.25 -22.86
N GLY A 382 -4.58 16.82 -23.94
CA GLY A 382 -5.23 16.60 -25.24
C GLY A 382 -6.32 15.51 -25.21
N ASP A 383 -6.36 14.66 -24.18
CA ASP A 383 -7.43 13.70 -23.93
C ASP A 383 -8.47 14.17 -22.90
N GLY A 384 -8.43 15.44 -22.50
CA GLY A 384 -9.48 16.07 -21.72
C GLY A 384 -9.33 15.95 -20.20
N ARG A 385 -8.29 15.28 -19.68
CA ARG A 385 -8.07 15.19 -18.23
C ARG A 385 -7.54 16.51 -17.66
N TYR A 386 -7.97 16.84 -16.45
CA TYR A 386 -7.49 17.98 -15.67
C TYR A 386 -6.08 17.74 -15.11
N PHE A 387 -5.23 18.75 -15.24
CA PHE A 387 -3.87 18.79 -14.70
C PHE A 387 -3.80 19.89 -13.65
N PRO A 388 -3.94 19.55 -12.36
CA PRO A 388 -3.85 20.54 -11.31
C PRO A 388 -2.44 21.14 -11.22
N PRO A 389 -2.32 22.42 -10.84
CA PRO A 389 -1.07 22.96 -10.33
C PRO A 389 -0.54 22.12 -9.16
N TYR A 390 0.77 22.15 -8.94
CA TYR A 390 1.39 21.38 -7.87
C TYR A 390 0.84 21.79 -6.50
N GLY A 391 0.40 20.79 -5.72
CA GLY A 391 -0.23 20.98 -4.42
C GLY A 391 -1.76 20.91 -4.44
N HIS A 392 -2.38 20.86 -5.62
CA HIS A 392 -3.83 20.75 -5.80
C HIS A 392 -4.28 19.34 -6.20
N THR A 393 -5.55 19.03 -5.96
CA THR A 393 -6.13 17.71 -6.20
C THR A 393 -6.45 17.48 -7.68
N HIS A 394 -6.35 16.24 -8.14
CA HIS A 394 -6.81 15.87 -9.50
C HIS A 394 -8.34 15.89 -9.62
N GLU A 395 -9.03 15.91 -8.49
CA GLU A 395 -10.47 16.09 -8.41
C GLU A 395 -10.82 17.07 -7.28
N VAL A 396 -11.52 18.15 -7.61
CA VAL A 396 -12.05 19.12 -6.65
C VAL A 396 -13.33 18.57 -6.04
N ASN A 397 -13.35 18.46 -4.72
CA ASN A 397 -14.54 18.11 -3.96
C ASN A 397 -15.43 19.34 -3.75
N ASP A 398 -16.58 19.37 -4.43
CA ASP A 398 -17.55 20.48 -4.36
C ASP A 398 -18.60 20.31 -3.24
N ASN A 399 -18.45 19.31 -2.38
CA ASN A 399 -19.27 19.14 -1.18
C ASN A 399 -19.01 20.24 -0.14
N TRP A 400 -20.01 20.47 0.72
CA TRP A 400 -20.01 21.52 1.74
C TRP A 400 -18.81 21.45 2.71
N PHE A 401 -18.14 22.58 2.90
CA PHE A 401 -16.84 22.77 3.58
C PHE A 401 -15.65 21.87 3.13
N GLU A 402 -15.63 21.35 1.90
CA GLU A 402 -14.48 20.66 1.27
C GLU A 402 -13.79 21.52 0.21
N ASP A 403 -12.50 21.34 -0.09
CA ASP A 403 -11.73 22.00 -1.18
C ASP A 403 -12.10 23.46 -1.53
N TYR A 404 -12.60 24.27 -0.57
CA TYR A 404 -13.02 25.64 -0.82
C TYR A 404 -11.83 26.59 -0.80
N GLY A 405 -11.92 27.64 -1.61
CA GLY A 405 -11.00 28.77 -1.56
C GLY A 405 -10.08 28.79 -2.78
N ALA A 406 -8.94 28.11 -2.71
CA ALA A 406 -7.99 28.08 -3.82
C ALA A 406 -8.52 27.25 -5.00
N ASP A 407 -9.26 26.18 -4.71
CA ASP A 407 -9.91 25.33 -5.70
C ASP A 407 -11.37 25.76 -5.96
N LEU A 408 -11.86 25.43 -7.15
CA LEU A 408 -13.23 25.72 -7.61
C LEU A 408 -13.65 24.68 -8.64
N LYS A 409 -14.93 24.33 -8.64
CA LYS A 409 -15.55 23.55 -9.71
C LYS A 409 -16.76 24.31 -10.29
N LEU A 410 -16.76 24.55 -11.59
CA LEU A 410 -17.87 25.15 -12.34
C LEU A 410 -18.40 24.12 -13.32
N GLY A 411 -19.64 23.66 -13.12
CA GLY A 411 -20.16 22.48 -13.81
C GLY A 411 -19.27 21.27 -13.52
N THR A 412 -18.69 20.70 -14.57
CA THR A 412 -17.70 19.61 -14.47
C THR A 412 -16.24 20.06 -14.54
N THR A 413 -15.97 21.34 -14.80
CA THR A 413 -14.61 21.86 -14.99
C THR A 413 -14.01 22.32 -13.66
N GLN A 414 -12.76 21.94 -13.44
CA GLN A 414 -12.05 22.10 -12.17
C GLN A 414 -10.97 23.18 -12.31
N TYR A 415 -10.84 24.07 -11.35
CA TYR A 415 -9.89 25.18 -11.37
C TYR A 415 -9.12 25.22 -10.05
N ALA A 416 -7.87 25.64 -10.13
CA ALA A 416 -7.00 25.86 -8.98
C ALA A 416 -6.25 27.18 -9.15
N TYR A 417 -5.81 27.77 -8.04
CA TYR A 417 -5.08 29.03 -8.02
C TYR A 417 -3.61 28.91 -8.43
#